data_AF-A0A4Y2VKC1-F1
#
_entry.id   AF-A0A4Y2VKC1-F1
#
_cell.length_a   1.000
_cell.length_b   1.000
_cell.length_c   1.000
_cell.angle_alpha   90.00
_cell.angle_beta   90.00
_cell.angle_gamma   90.00
#
_symmetry.space_group_name_H-M   'P 1'
#
loop_
_entity.id
_entity.type
_entity.pdbx_description
1 polymer ?
#
loop_
_entity_poly.entity_id
_entity_poly.type
_entity_poly.pdbx_seq_one_letter_code
_entity_poly.pdbx_strand_id
1 'polypeptide(L)'
;MIPLSIEERKQQLDSATRWYACGVVFTLINYKVHDYDHLTGQYRRLAHNLSNLALKSPAILPVIFHNLSGYDSHLLIKELDNDKYDIHVIPHYTEEHISFSKKVSSKFAIRFIDSFPFMSSHIDSLERNLKPEHFVNLSTFSPLTNSPS
;
A
#
# COMPACT_ATOMS: atom_id res chain seq x y z
N MET A 1 -3.83 -18.54 -0.73
CA MET A 1 -4.64 -18.86 0.47
C MET A 1 -5.91 -19.55 -0.02
N ILE A 2 -6.28 -20.70 0.53
CA ILE A 2 -7.53 -21.38 0.14
C ILE A 2 -8.69 -20.67 0.84
N PRO A 3 -9.77 -20.28 0.14
CA PRO A 3 -10.91 -19.62 0.76
C PRO A 3 -11.61 -20.55 1.75
N LEU A 4 -11.89 -20.07 2.96
CA LEU A 4 -12.69 -20.81 3.96
C LEU A 4 -14.08 -21.14 3.40
N SER A 5 -14.55 -22.34 3.70
CA SER A 5 -15.91 -22.81 3.44
C SER A 5 -16.93 -21.98 4.22
N ILE A 6 -18.20 -22.04 3.80
CA ILE A 6 -19.29 -21.31 4.47
C ILE A 6 -19.44 -21.77 5.93
N GLU A 7 -19.26 -23.06 6.20
CA GLU A 7 -19.40 -23.63 7.54
C GLU A 7 -18.27 -23.17 8.48
N GLU A 8 -17.03 -23.14 7.99
CA GLU A 8 -15.90 -22.61 8.78
C GLU A 8 -16.08 -21.12 9.12
N ARG A 9 -16.69 -20.34 8.21
CA ARG A 9 -17.00 -18.92 8.47
C ARG A 9 -18.07 -18.74 9.54
N LYS A 10 -19.12 -19.57 9.53
CA LYS A 10 -20.14 -19.57 10.58
C LYS A 10 -19.54 -19.94 11.93
N GLN A 11 -18.71 -20.99 11.96
CA GLN A 11 -18.02 -21.40 13.17
C GLN A 11 -17.14 -20.28 13.73
N GLN A 12 -16.42 -19.54 12.87
CA GLN A 12 -15.69 -18.34 13.30
C GLN A 12 -16.61 -17.25 13.86
N LEU A 13 -17.74 -16.98 13.20
CA LEU A 13 -18.71 -15.99 13.65
C LEU A 13 -19.22 -16.31 15.06
N ASP A 14 -19.55 -17.56 15.32
CA ASP A 14 -20.13 -18.01 16.59
C ASP A 14 -19.08 -18.04 17.72
N SER A 15 -17.89 -18.58 17.44
CA SER A 15 -16.85 -18.80 18.45
C SER A 15 -16.01 -17.56 18.80
N ALA A 16 -15.87 -16.59 17.89
CA ALA A 16 -14.96 -15.47 18.12
C ALA A 16 -15.49 -14.52 19.20
N THR A 17 -14.72 -14.29 20.26
CA THR A 17 -15.07 -13.33 21.32
C THR A 17 -14.28 -12.03 21.22
N ARG A 18 -13.12 -12.07 20.57
CA ARG A 18 -12.17 -10.96 20.43
C ARG A 18 -11.70 -10.83 18.99
N TRP A 19 -11.38 -9.61 18.59
CA TRP A 19 -10.79 -9.38 17.29
C TRP A 19 -9.28 -9.70 17.30
N TYR A 20 -8.80 -10.43 16.29
CA TYR A 20 -7.41 -10.87 16.21
C TYR A 20 -6.40 -9.72 16.11
N ALA A 21 -6.76 -8.59 15.50
CA ALA A 21 -5.81 -7.51 15.21
C ALA A 21 -5.50 -6.65 16.43
N CYS A 22 -6.48 -6.40 17.31
CA CYS A 22 -6.29 -5.58 18.51
C CYS A 22 -6.54 -6.32 19.83
N GLY A 23 -7.04 -7.57 19.80
CA GLY A 23 -7.31 -8.38 21.00
C GLY A 23 -8.53 -7.94 21.84
N VAL A 24 -9.23 -6.88 21.46
CA VAL A 24 -10.38 -6.36 22.19
C VAL A 24 -11.64 -7.18 21.88
N VAL A 25 -12.53 -7.29 22.88
CA VAL A 25 -13.80 -8.03 22.78
C VAL A 25 -14.79 -7.35 21.84
N PHE A 26 -15.57 -8.16 21.13
CA PHE A 26 -16.72 -7.66 20.39
C PHE A 26 -17.80 -7.16 21.36
N THR A 27 -18.38 -6.00 21.07
CA THR A 27 -19.45 -5.39 21.87
C THR A 27 -20.61 -4.96 20.98
N LEU A 28 -21.68 -4.43 21.56
CA LEU A 28 -22.79 -3.86 20.79
C LEU A 28 -22.36 -2.66 19.94
N ILE A 29 -21.34 -1.92 20.39
CA ILE A 29 -20.78 -0.76 19.66
C ILE A 29 -19.78 -1.25 18.60
N ASN A 30 -18.86 -2.13 19.01
CA ASN A 30 -17.84 -2.74 18.15
C ASN A 30 -18.24 -4.17 17.79
N TYR A 31 -19.33 -4.32 17.03
CA TYR A 31 -19.85 -5.63 16.68
C TYR A 31 -19.05 -6.30 15.56
N LYS A 32 -19.23 -7.63 15.44
CA LYS A 32 -18.54 -8.48 14.46
C LYS A 32 -18.99 -8.13 13.04
N VAL A 33 -18.05 -7.83 12.16
CA VAL A 33 -18.26 -7.75 10.71
C VAL A 33 -17.28 -8.66 9.98
N HIS A 34 -17.65 -9.12 8.79
CA HIS A 34 -16.74 -9.85 7.93
C HIS A 34 -15.75 -8.89 7.26
N ASP A 35 -14.46 -9.14 7.48
CA ASP A 35 -13.36 -8.51 6.75
C ASP A 35 -13.07 -9.31 5.47
N TYR A 36 -12.89 -8.59 4.37
CA TYR A 36 -12.59 -9.12 3.05
C TYR A 36 -11.38 -8.42 2.49
N ASP A 37 -10.51 -9.17 1.85
CA ASP A 37 -9.39 -8.63 1.11
C ASP A 37 -9.90 -7.72 -0.02
N HIS A 38 -9.52 -6.44 0.00
CA HIS A 38 -10.04 -5.45 -0.96
C HIS A 38 -9.51 -5.65 -2.39
N LEU A 39 -8.43 -6.41 -2.58
CA LEU A 39 -7.83 -6.70 -3.89
C LEU A 39 -8.44 -7.95 -4.51
N THR A 40 -8.54 -9.03 -3.73
CA THR A 40 -8.97 -10.37 -4.19
C THR A 40 -10.44 -10.66 -3.92
N GLY A 41 -11.09 -9.89 -3.03
CA GLY A 41 -12.46 -10.14 -2.57
C GLY A 41 -12.58 -11.36 -1.66
N GLN A 42 -11.48 -12.02 -1.30
CA GLN A 42 -11.52 -13.22 -0.47
C GLN A 42 -11.81 -12.87 0.98
N TYR A 43 -12.60 -13.71 1.63
CA TYR A 43 -12.85 -13.59 3.07
C TYR A 43 -11.53 -13.74 3.82
N ARG A 44 -11.26 -12.79 4.72
CA ARG A 44 -10.09 -12.83 5.60
C ARG A 44 -10.50 -13.42 6.94
N ARG A 45 -11.20 -12.63 7.76
CA ARG A 45 -11.57 -12.94 9.15
C ARG A 45 -12.74 -12.05 9.60
N LEU A 46 -13.05 -12.07 10.89
CA LEU A 46 -13.91 -11.06 11.52
C LEU A 46 -13.09 -9.85 11.95
N ALA A 47 -13.73 -8.68 11.93
CA ALA A 47 -13.21 -7.41 12.43
C ALA A 47 -14.29 -6.61 13.18
N HIS A 48 -13.89 -5.57 13.90
CA HIS A 48 -14.85 -4.59 14.42
C HIS A 48 -15.41 -3.76 13.27
N ASN A 49 -16.71 -3.50 13.28
CA ASN A 49 -17.39 -2.61 12.33
C ASN A 49 -16.61 -1.30 12.02
N LEU A 50 -16.28 -0.50 13.03
CA LEU A 50 -15.63 0.81 12.87
C LEU A 50 -14.18 0.67 12.43
N SER A 51 -13.45 -0.27 13.01
CA SER A 51 -12.04 -0.51 12.66
C SER A 51 -11.89 -1.09 11.25
N ASN A 52 -12.80 -1.96 10.83
CA ASN A 52 -12.86 -2.49 9.47
C ASN A 52 -13.09 -1.37 8.44
N LEU A 53 -13.96 -0.41 8.76
CA LEU A 53 -14.18 0.78 7.93
C LEU A 53 -12.95 1.69 7.86
N ALA A 54 -12.11 1.71 8.90
CA ALA A 54 -10.85 2.45 8.91
C ALA A 54 -9.73 1.71 8.14
N LEU A 55 -9.76 0.38 8.11
CA LEU A 55 -8.80 -0.49 7.40
C LEU A 55 -9.01 -0.52 5.88
N LYS A 56 -9.31 0.62 5.25
CA LYS A 56 -9.42 0.69 3.78
C LYS A 56 -8.05 0.50 3.17
N SER A 57 -7.92 -0.50 2.31
CA SER A 57 -6.74 -0.59 1.45
C SER A 57 -6.70 0.62 0.51
N PRO A 58 -5.54 1.28 0.37
CA PRO A 58 -5.44 2.40 -0.55
C PRO A 58 -5.69 1.90 -1.98
N ALA A 59 -6.51 2.64 -2.73
CA ALA A 59 -6.78 2.34 -4.14
C ALA A 59 -5.53 2.52 -5.01
N ILE A 60 -4.53 3.25 -4.51
CA ILE A 60 -3.30 3.56 -5.21
C ILE A 60 -2.10 3.30 -4.29
N LEU A 61 -1.14 2.51 -4.75
CA LEU A 61 0.19 2.42 -4.14
C LEU A 61 1.15 3.41 -4.82
N PRO A 62 1.60 4.48 -4.13
CA PRO A 62 2.60 5.36 -4.68
C PRO A 62 3.98 4.70 -4.62
N VAL A 63 4.70 4.74 -5.75
CA VAL A 63 6.11 4.36 -5.86
C VAL A 63 6.86 5.61 -6.29
N ILE A 64 7.72 6.11 -5.39
CA ILE A 64 8.40 7.39 -5.58
C ILE A 64 9.82 7.10 -6.04
N PHE A 65 10.16 7.68 -7.19
CA PHE A 65 11.51 7.69 -7.73
C PHE A 65 12.03 9.12 -7.74
N HIS A 66 13.34 9.27 -7.79
CA HIS A 66 13.98 10.57 -7.91
C HIS A 66 14.64 10.68 -9.27
N ASN A 67 14.12 11.57 -10.12
CA ASN A 67 14.51 11.75 -11.51
C ASN A 67 14.14 10.55 -12.41
N LEU A 68 12.91 10.07 -12.24
CA LEU A 68 12.33 8.97 -13.01
C LEU A 68 12.17 9.31 -14.48
N SER A 69 11.65 10.51 -14.78
CA SER A 69 11.38 10.92 -16.16
C SER A 69 12.67 10.99 -16.97
N GLY A 70 13.75 11.47 -16.37
CA GLY A 70 15.04 11.66 -17.04
C GLY A 70 15.84 10.39 -17.33
N TYR A 71 15.48 9.24 -16.75
CA TYR A 71 16.24 7.99 -16.92
C TYR A 71 15.33 6.78 -17.16
N ASP A 72 14.67 6.28 -16.12
CA ASP A 72 14.13 4.91 -16.12
C ASP A 72 12.68 4.79 -16.63
N SER A 73 11.97 5.92 -16.79
CA SER A 73 10.53 5.92 -17.09
C SER A 73 10.17 5.11 -18.34
N HIS A 74 10.91 5.29 -19.44
CA HIS A 74 10.65 4.63 -20.72
C HIS A 74 10.82 3.11 -20.66
N LEU A 75 11.79 2.62 -19.87
CA LEU A 75 12.00 1.18 -19.66
C LEU A 75 10.83 0.57 -18.89
N LEU A 76 10.41 1.23 -17.80
CA LEU A 76 9.29 0.76 -16.98
C LEU A 76 7.98 0.78 -17.78
N ILE A 77 7.69 1.86 -18.51
CA ILE A 77 6.46 1.97 -19.31
C ILE A 77 6.41 0.86 -20.35
N LYS A 78 7.53 0.61 -21.06
CA LYS A 78 7.60 -0.46 -22.08
C LYS A 78 7.29 -1.84 -21.50
N GLU A 79 7.85 -2.18 -20.34
CA GLU A 79 7.58 -3.48 -19.72
C GLU A 79 6.17 -3.57 -19.15
N LEU A 80 5.63 -2.46 -18.65
CA LEU A 80 4.28 -2.39 -18.11
C LEU A 80 3.21 -2.39 -19.21
N ASP A 81 3.52 -2.05 -20.45
CA ASP A 81 2.55 -2.01 -21.56
C ASP A 81 2.15 -3.41 -22.06
N ASN A 82 2.86 -4.47 -21.63
CA ASN A 82 2.62 -5.86 -22.04
C ASN A 82 1.41 -6.54 -21.36
N ASP A 83 0.54 -5.78 -20.68
CA ASP A 83 -0.47 -6.33 -19.77
C ASP A 83 -1.89 -5.83 -20.07
N LYS A 84 -2.90 -6.54 -19.55
CA LYS A 84 -4.33 -6.33 -19.85
C LYS A 84 -4.89 -4.92 -19.56
N TYR A 85 -4.23 -4.12 -18.72
CA TYR A 85 -4.75 -2.85 -18.22
C TYR A 85 -3.98 -1.64 -18.73
N ASP A 86 -4.67 -0.58 -19.13
CA ASP A 86 -4.01 0.62 -19.66
C ASP A 86 -3.13 1.34 -18.63
N ILE A 87 -2.09 1.99 -19.14
CA ILE A 87 -1.25 2.93 -18.40
C ILE A 87 -1.85 4.34 -18.55
N HIS A 88 -2.03 5.03 -17.41
CA HIS A 88 -2.47 6.42 -17.39
C HIS A 88 -1.29 7.34 -17.04
N VAL A 89 -0.92 8.24 -17.95
CA VAL A 89 0.23 9.15 -17.80
C VAL A 89 -0.26 10.56 -17.48
N ILE A 90 0.42 11.25 -16.55
CA ILE A 90 0.32 12.69 -16.34
C ILE A 90 1.59 13.33 -16.92
N PRO A 91 1.53 13.85 -18.15
CA PRO A 91 2.70 14.40 -18.81
C PRO A 91 3.10 15.76 -18.21
N HIS A 92 4.40 16.07 -18.26
CA HIS A 92 4.95 17.40 -18.01
C HIS A 92 5.31 18.07 -19.35
N TYR A 93 6.09 17.38 -20.18
CA TYR A 93 6.44 17.72 -21.56
C TYR A 93 6.38 16.47 -22.44
N THR A 94 6.75 16.55 -23.73
CA THR A 94 6.64 15.42 -24.68
C THR A 94 7.43 14.18 -24.27
N GLU A 95 8.55 14.36 -23.57
CA GLU A 95 9.43 13.26 -23.13
C GLU A 95 9.48 13.11 -21.60
N GLU A 96 8.83 14.00 -20.86
CA GLU A 96 8.86 14.01 -19.39
C GLU A 96 7.46 13.86 -18.80
N HIS A 97 7.34 13.09 -17.72
CA HIS A 97 6.09 12.80 -17.05
C HIS A 97 6.24 13.04 -15.55
N ILE A 98 5.27 13.72 -14.94
CA ILE A 98 5.23 13.94 -13.48
C ILE A 98 4.89 12.62 -12.77
N SER A 99 3.99 11.85 -13.37
CA SER A 99 3.63 10.52 -12.88
C SER A 99 3.01 9.66 -13.97
N PHE A 100 3.09 8.35 -13.81
CA PHE A 100 2.27 7.40 -14.58
C PHE A 100 1.71 6.34 -13.66
N SER A 101 0.54 5.80 -14.00
CA SER A 101 -0.18 4.82 -13.19
C SER A 101 -0.49 3.58 -14.01
N LYS A 102 -0.18 2.40 -13.46
CA LYS A 102 -0.59 1.11 -14.00
C LYS A 102 -1.69 0.53 -13.13
N LYS A 103 -2.85 0.23 -13.71
CA LYS A 103 -3.87 -0.56 -13.02
C LYS A 103 -3.41 -2.02 -12.94
N VAL A 104 -3.53 -2.61 -11.76
CA VAL A 104 -3.24 -4.03 -11.51
C VAL A 104 -4.55 -4.81 -11.32
N SER A 105 -5.61 -4.14 -10.87
CA SER A 105 -6.97 -4.67 -10.81
C SER A 105 -7.99 -3.57 -11.08
N SER A 106 -9.28 -3.90 -11.05
CA SER A 106 -10.36 -2.92 -11.19
C SER A 106 -10.41 -1.89 -10.05
N LYS A 107 -9.78 -2.17 -8.90
CA LYS A 107 -9.82 -1.33 -7.69
C LYS A 107 -8.45 -0.85 -7.23
N PHE A 108 -7.37 -1.29 -7.87
CA PHE A 108 -6.02 -1.02 -7.42
C PHE A 108 -5.09 -0.65 -8.58
N ALA A 109 -4.33 0.42 -8.36
CA ALA A 109 -3.30 0.88 -9.27
C ALA A 109 -2.00 1.14 -8.53
N ILE A 110 -0.89 0.97 -9.23
CA ILE A 110 0.42 1.44 -8.80
C ILE A 110 0.66 2.76 -9.51
N ARG A 111 1.05 3.80 -8.77
CA ARG A 111 1.37 5.13 -9.32
C ARG A 111 2.84 5.42 -9.11
N PHE A 112 3.57 5.52 -10.20
CA PHE A 112 4.96 5.94 -10.24
C PHE A 112 5.00 7.46 -10.26
N ILE A 113 5.74 8.05 -9.33
CA ILE A 113 5.84 9.51 -9.15
C ILE A 113 7.30 9.90 -9.25
N ASP A 114 7.58 10.92 -10.07
CA ASP A 114 8.88 11.58 -10.04
C ASP A 114 8.90 12.67 -8.98
N SER A 115 9.81 12.55 -8.00
CA SER A 115 10.00 13.55 -6.95
C SER A 115 10.85 14.74 -7.41
N PHE A 116 11.63 14.64 -8.50
CA PHE A 116 12.55 15.68 -8.92
C PHE A 116 11.89 17.04 -9.23
N PRO A 117 10.68 17.10 -9.86
CA PRO A 117 9.97 18.36 -10.03
C PRO A 117 9.56 19.05 -8.71
N PHE A 118 9.46 18.30 -7.62
CA PHE A 118 9.13 18.82 -6.29
C PHE A 118 10.39 19.19 -5.49
N MET A 119 11.49 18.47 -5.75
CA MET A 119 12.77 18.59 -5.05
C MET A 119 13.91 18.57 -6.07
N SER A 120 14.08 19.67 -6.81
CA SER A 120 15.03 19.75 -7.92
C SER A 120 16.47 19.91 -7.42
N SER A 121 17.01 18.84 -6.85
CA SER A 121 18.34 18.77 -6.25
C SER A 121 18.84 17.34 -6.29
N HIS A 122 20.15 17.15 -6.49
CA HIS A 122 20.76 15.82 -6.45
C HIS A 122 20.51 15.12 -5.11
N ILE A 123 20.42 13.79 -5.16
CA ILE A 123 20.19 12.95 -3.99
C ILE A 123 21.24 13.21 -2.89
N ASP A 124 22.51 13.41 -3.25
CA ASP A 124 23.59 13.73 -2.31
C ASP A 124 23.31 15.04 -1.54
N SER A 125 22.72 16.03 -2.21
CA SER A 125 22.35 17.30 -1.58
C SER A 125 21.16 17.12 -0.65
N LEU A 126 20.19 16.28 -1.02
CA LEU A 126 19.04 15.97 -0.19
C LEU A 126 19.45 15.18 1.06
N GLU A 127 20.33 14.20 0.91
CA GLU A 127 20.86 13.38 2.00
C GLU A 127 21.53 14.23 3.07
N ARG A 128 22.38 15.19 2.69
CA ARG A 128 23.07 16.09 3.63
C ARG A 128 22.11 16.95 4.47
N ASN A 129 20.87 17.12 4.03
CA ASN A 129 19.85 17.87 4.76
C ASN A 129 18.98 16.97 5.67
N LEU A 130 19.16 15.64 5.63
CA LEU A 130 18.45 14.72 6.51
C LEU A 130 19.07 14.71 7.90
N LYS A 131 18.22 14.77 8.92
CA LYS A 131 18.61 14.68 10.33
C LYS A 131 17.97 13.45 10.96
N PRO A 132 18.54 12.91 12.06
CA PRO A 132 17.99 11.77 12.78
C PRO A 132 16.48 11.90 13.09
N GLU A 133 16.02 13.11 13.45
CA GLU A 133 14.61 13.38 13.73
C GLU A 133 13.66 13.15 12.54
N HIS A 134 14.16 13.15 11.30
CA HIS A 134 13.34 12.93 10.10
C HIS A 134 13.03 11.44 9.85
N PHE A 135 13.70 10.50 10.53
CA PHE A 135 13.58 9.06 10.28
C PHE A 135 12.59 8.35 11.22
N VAL A 136 11.52 9.02 11.64
CA VAL A 136 10.53 8.53 12.62
C VAL A 136 9.94 7.17 12.24
N ASN A 137 9.72 6.92 10.95
CA ASN A 137 9.13 5.68 10.46
C ASN A 137 10.17 4.58 10.20
N LEU A 138 11.44 4.91 9.95
CA LEU A 138 12.47 3.89 9.68
C LEU A 138 12.87 3.16 10.97
N SER A 139 12.92 3.84 12.11
CA SER A 139 13.23 3.21 13.40
C SER A 139 12.17 2.20 13.85
N THR A 140 10.91 2.39 13.42
CA THR A 140 9.78 1.51 13.77
C THR A 140 9.80 0.18 13.00
N PHE A 141 10.40 0.14 11.80
CA PHE A 141 10.37 -1.02 10.91
C PHE A 141 11.77 -1.53 10.50
N SER A 142 12.85 -0.99 11.06
CA SER A 142 14.22 -1.43 10.76
C SER A 142 14.55 -2.75 11.45
N PRO A 143 15.02 -3.79 10.74
CA PRO A 143 15.43 -5.06 11.33
C PRO A 143 16.76 -5.02 12.10
N LEU A 144 17.42 -3.86 12.23
CA LEU A 144 18.80 -3.73 12.72
C LEU A 144 18.97 -3.37 14.20
N THR A 145 17.96 -3.48 15.06
CA THR A 145 18.10 -3.16 16.50
C THR A 145 18.26 -4.36 17.44
N ASN A 146 18.38 -5.59 16.93
CA ASN A 146 18.67 -6.77 17.75
C ASN A 146 20.10 -7.28 17.52
N SER A 147 21.11 -6.51 17.91
CA SER A 147 22.43 -7.05 18.22
C SER A 147 22.82 -6.61 19.63
N PRO A 148 22.82 -7.50 20.64
CA PRO A 148 23.30 -7.14 21.97
C PRO A 148 24.83 -7.01 21.92
N SER A 149 25.32 -5.86 22.39
CA SER A 149 26.68 -5.69 22.91
C SER A 149 26.88 -6.49 24.18
#